data_AF-U1PZW0-F1
#
_entry.id   AF-U1PZW0-F1
#
_cell.length_a   1.000
_cell.length_b   1.000
_cell.length_c   1.000
_cell.angle_alpha   90.00
_cell.angle_beta   90.00
_cell.angle_gamma   90.00
#
_symmetry.space_group_name_H-M   'P 1'
#
loop_
_entity.id
_entity.type
_entity.pdbx_description
1 polymer ?
#
loop_
_entity_poly.entity_id
_entity_poly.type
_entity_poly.pdbx_seq_one_letter_code
_entity_poly.pdbx_strand_id
1 'polypeptide(L)'
;MERSNDADTETRNAETDQDTNTDPSEQSSVSPLSLDLPEGSESVSEAIFSHRKMLTNPADHGLAVADEVVTLEARLEEMADVVEERTARHDTLESSLKSQERQITELKQAIDSLAEVLGTSVDWQALETESETRDES
;
A
#
# COMPACT_ATOMS: atom_id res chain seq x y z
N MET A 1 -7.10 -54.23 -32.97
CA MET A 1 -8.15 -54.79 -32.10
C MET A 1 -8.87 -53.61 -31.51
N GLU A 2 -9.98 -53.20 -32.13
CA GLU A 2 -11.37 -53.57 -31.76
C GLU A 2 -11.88 -52.61 -30.67
N ARG A 3 -12.75 -51.65 -31.02
CA ARG A 3 -14.23 -51.74 -31.08
C ARG A 3 -14.87 -52.11 -29.73
N SER A 4 -15.59 -51.12 -29.19
CA SER A 4 -16.86 -51.14 -28.45
C SER A 4 -17.19 -52.32 -27.51
N ASN A 5 -17.56 -51.95 -26.27
CA ASN A 5 -18.69 -52.48 -25.51
C ASN A 5 -19.12 -51.32 -24.58
N ASP A 6 -20.22 -50.61 -24.83
CA ASP A 6 -21.63 -50.95 -24.59
C ASP A 6 -22.01 -51.30 -23.15
N ALA A 7 -23.04 -50.57 -22.72
CA ALA A 7 -24.12 -50.93 -21.80
C ALA A 7 -23.88 -50.89 -20.28
N ASP A 8 -24.52 -49.87 -19.69
CA ASP A 8 -25.52 -49.96 -18.62
C ASP A 8 -25.17 -50.73 -17.34
N THR A 9 -25.23 -50.01 -16.22
CA THR A 9 -26.16 -50.37 -15.15
C THR A 9 -26.50 -49.13 -14.32
N GLU A 10 -27.74 -48.66 -14.49
CA GLU A 10 -28.49 -47.93 -13.47
C GLU A 10 -28.24 -48.57 -12.10
N THR A 11 -27.82 -47.76 -11.12
CA THR A 11 -28.18 -48.05 -9.73
C THR A 11 -29.01 -46.89 -9.22
N ARG A 12 -30.32 -47.04 -9.40
CA ARG A 12 -31.35 -46.32 -8.66
C ARG A 12 -31.09 -46.55 -7.17
N ASN A 13 -30.83 -45.48 -6.42
CA ASN A 13 -31.08 -45.51 -4.99
C ASN A 13 -32.22 -44.55 -4.69
N ALA A 14 -33.34 -45.21 -4.43
CA ALA A 14 -34.61 -44.80 -3.85
C ALA A 14 -34.65 -43.43 -3.17
N GLU A 15 -35.66 -42.66 -3.58
CA GLU A 15 -36.39 -41.75 -2.72
C GLU A 15 -36.64 -42.42 -1.35
N THR A 16 -36.19 -41.76 -0.29
CA THR A 16 -36.80 -41.89 1.02
C THR A 16 -37.13 -40.48 1.46
N ASP A 17 -38.40 -40.14 1.26
CA ASP A 17 -39.08 -39.06 1.97
C ASP A 17 -38.89 -39.29 3.47
N GLN A 18 -37.93 -38.58 4.07
CA GLN A 18 -38.03 -38.24 5.48
C GLN A 18 -38.60 -36.82 5.56
N ASP A 19 -39.92 -36.79 5.58
CA ASP A 19 -40.75 -35.73 6.10
C ASP A 19 -40.43 -35.58 7.61
N THR A 20 -39.28 -35.00 7.93
CA THR A 20 -39.05 -34.46 9.26
C THR A 20 -39.90 -33.20 9.35
N ASN A 21 -41.12 -33.38 9.88
CA ASN A 21 -41.87 -32.32 10.53
C ASN A 21 -40.99 -31.73 11.64
N THR A 22 -40.11 -30.80 11.25
CA THR A 22 -39.41 -29.92 12.16
C THR A 22 -40.45 -28.97 12.70
N ASP A 23 -40.90 -29.24 13.91
CA ASP A 23 -41.69 -28.31 14.71
C ASP A 23 -40.97 -26.94 14.72
N PRO A 24 -41.58 -25.85 14.22
CA PRO A 24 -40.96 -24.53 14.23
C PRO A 24 -40.81 -23.95 15.65
N SER A 25 -41.19 -24.70 16.69
CA SER A 25 -41.14 -24.30 18.09
C SER A 25 -39.78 -24.48 18.76
N GLU A 26 -38.78 -25.09 18.11
CA GLU A 26 -37.38 -25.01 18.56
C GLU A 26 -36.76 -23.69 18.11
N GLN A 27 -37.34 -22.59 18.63
CA GLN A 27 -36.64 -21.32 18.69
C GLN A 27 -35.41 -21.53 19.55
N SER A 28 -34.25 -21.68 18.88
CA SER A 28 -32.93 -21.52 19.46
C SER A 28 -33.01 -20.49 20.58
N SER A 29 -32.81 -20.94 21.82
CA SER A 29 -32.71 -20.06 22.98
C SER A 29 -31.41 -19.28 22.86
N VAL A 30 -31.39 -18.30 21.94
CA VAL A 30 -30.30 -17.37 21.76
C VAL A 30 -30.19 -16.58 23.06
N SER A 31 -29.06 -16.76 23.74
CA SER A 31 -28.73 -15.93 24.89
C SER A 31 -28.76 -14.46 24.45
N PRO A 32 -29.42 -13.57 25.18
CA PRO A 32 -29.54 -12.18 24.78
C PRO A 32 -28.16 -11.55 24.67
N LEU A 33 -27.88 -10.90 23.54
CA LEU A 33 -26.65 -10.14 23.30
C LEU A 33 -26.63 -8.94 24.24
N SER A 34 -25.68 -8.91 25.18
CA SER A 34 -25.41 -7.74 26.01
C SER A 34 -24.55 -6.77 25.20
N LEU A 35 -25.20 -5.79 24.58
CA LEU A 35 -24.54 -4.72 23.86
C LEU A 35 -24.44 -3.51 24.79
N ASP A 36 -23.22 -3.03 25.04
CA ASP A 36 -23.02 -1.77 25.76
C ASP A 36 -23.55 -0.62 24.90
N LEU A 37 -24.42 0.20 25.49
CA LEU A 37 -24.95 1.38 24.83
C LEU A 37 -23.83 2.43 24.68
N PRO A 38 -23.75 3.12 23.54
CA PRO A 38 -22.81 4.22 23.39
C PRO A 38 -23.13 5.32 24.40
N GLU A 39 -22.06 5.94 24.94
CA GLU A 39 -22.13 7.05 25.90
C GLU A 39 -23.12 8.12 25.41
N GLY A 40 -24.20 8.33 26.16
CA GLY A 40 -25.25 9.32 25.86
C GLY A 40 -26.53 8.81 25.20
N SER A 41 -26.69 7.51 24.93
CA SER A 41 -27.98 6.93 24.47
C SER A 41 -28.81 6.39 25.63
N GLU A 42 -30.06 6.83 25.79
CA GLU A 42 -30.96 6.38 26.88
C GLU A 42 -31.63 5.03 26.54
N SER A 43 -31.69 4.67 25.25
CA SER A 43 -32.34 3.43 24.77
C SER A 43 -31.61 2.78 23.59
N VAL A 44 -31.67 1.44 23.51
CA VAL A 44 -31.19 0.65 22.36
C VAL A 44 -31.84 1.11 21.06
N SER A 45 -33.13 1.43 21.09
CA SER A 45 -33.87 1.90 19.91
C SER A 45 -33.35 3.25 19.41
N GLU A 46 -32.93 4.12 20.33
CA GLU A 46 -32.32 5.41 19.99
C GLU A 46 -30.92 5.23 19.41
N ALA A 47 -30.11 4.35 19.98
CA ALA A 47 -28.79 4.00 19.45
C ALA A 47 -28.90 3.41 18.03
N ILE A 48 -29.83 2.49 17.80
CA ILE A 48 -30.08 1.90 16.47
C ILE A 48 -30.58 2.97 15.48
N PHE A 49 -31.48 3.85 15.91
CA PHE A 49 -32.00 4.91 15.04
C PHE A 49 -30.91 5.92 14.67
N SER A 50 -30.11 6.36 15.65
CA SER A 50 -28.96 7.24 15.46
C SER A 50 -27.93 6.63 14.50
N HIS A 51 -27.57 5.36 14.72
CA HIS A 51 -26.66 4.63 13.85
C HIS A 51 -27.21 4.48 12.42
N ARG A 52 -28.49 4.15 12.27
CA ARG A 52 -29.12 4.03 10.94
C ARG A 52 -29.15 5.37 10.22
N LYS A 53 -29.40 6.47 10.93
CA LYS A 53 -29.35 7.82 10.37
C LYS A 53 -27.92 8.15 9.90
N MET A 54 -26.91 7.79 10.70
CA MET A 54 -25.49 7.94 10.37
C MET A 54 -25.12 7.19 9.09
N LEU A 55 -25.59 5.95 8.93
CA LEU A 55 -25.35 5.15 7.71
C LEU A 55 -26.13 5.63 6.49
N THR A 56 -27.27 6.31 6.68
CA THR A 56 -28.08 6.84 5.57
C THR A 56 -27.46 8.12 5.00
N ASN A 57 -26.74 8.87 5.84
CA ASN A 57 -26.05 10.08 5.43
C ASN A 57 -24.60 10.10 5.94
N PRO A 58 -23.73 9.25 5.37
CA PRO A 58 -22.38 9.04 5.88
C PRO A 58 -21.51 10.30 5.84
N ALA A 59 -21.66 11.14 4.81
CA ALA A 59 -20.88 12.36 4.62
C ALA A 59 -21.07 13.38 5.76
N ASP A 60 -22.30 13.58 6.24
CA ASP A 60 -22.61 14.51 7.34
C ASP A 60 -22.04 14.07 8.69
N HIS A 61 -21.63 12.81 8.79
CA HIS A 61 -21.09 12.19 10.00
C HIS A 61 -19.62 11.78 9.85
N GLY A 62 -18.94 12.25 8.80
CA GLY A 62 -17.52 11.98 8.57
C GLY A 62 -17.21 10.51 8.26
N LEU A 63 -18.21 9.72 7.85
CA LEU A 63 -18.01 8.38 7.34
C LEU A 63 -17.72 8.48 5.84
N ALA A 64 -16.64 7.84 5.40
CA ALA A 64 -16.34 7.74 3.98
C ALA A 64 -17.32 6.79 3.29
N VAL A 65 -17.80 7.19 2.11
CA VAL A 65 -18.58 6.30 1.25
C VAL A 65 -17.65 5.31 0.57
N ALA A 66 -18.12 4.10 0.25
CA ALA A 66 -17.31 3.08 -0.41
C ALA A 66 -16.59 3.60 -1.68
N ASP A 67 -17.23 4.47 -2.46
CA ASP A 67 -16.63 5.08 -3.66
C ASP A 67 -15.49 6.06 -3.34
N GLU A 68 -15.61 6.81 -2.23
CA GLU A 68 -14.55 7.70 -1.74
C GLU A 68 -13.36 6.89 -1.22
N VAL A 69 -13.63 5.76 -0.55
CA VAL A 69 -12.57 4.83 -0.09
C VAL A 69 -11.83 4.25 -1.29
N VAL A 70 -12.53 3.78 -2.32
CA VAL A 70 -11.92 3.27 -3.56
C VAL A 70 -11.08 4.34 -4.25
N THR A 71 -11.58 5.58 -4.30
CA THR A 71 -10.84 6.71 -4.89
C THR A 71 -9.58 7.06 -4.09
N LEU A 72 -9.67 7.02 -2.75
CA LEU A 72 -8.53 7.23 -1.86
C LEU A 72 -7.48 6.14 -2.00
N GLU A 73 -7.91 4.87 -2.07
CA GLU A 73 -7.03 3.72 -2.28
C GLU A 73 -6.30 3.84 -3.62
N ALA A 74 -7.00 4.17 -4.71
CA ALA A 74 -6.39 4.37 -6.02
C ALA A 74 -5.35 5.50 -6.02
N ARG A 75 -5.62 6.61 -5.32
CA ARG A 75 -4.68 7.73 -5.20
C ARG A 75 -3.49 7.38 -4.32
N LEU A 76 -3.69 6.58 -3.27
CA LEU A 76 -2.60 6.10 -2.42
C LEU A 76 -1.66 5.19 -3.20
N GLU A 77 -2.20 4.31 -4.04
CA GLU A 77 -1.41 3.47 -4.93
C GLU A 77 -0.60 4.31 -5.93
N GLU A 78 -1.23 5.29 -6.59
CA GLU A 78 -0.50 6.21 -7.48
C GLU A 78 0.61 6.98 -6.74
N MET A 79 0.36 7.42 -5.51
CA MET A 79 1.40 8.04 -4.69
C MET A 79 2.52 7.08 -4.32
N ALA A 80 2.20 5.82 -4.04
CA ALA A 80 3.20 4.80 -3.74
C ALA A 80 4.14 4.58 -4.93
N ASP A 81 3.59 4.44 -6.14
CA ASP A 81 4.34 4.31 -7.39
C ASP A 81 5.28 5.51 -7.61
N VAL A 82 4.77 6.74 -7.41
CA VAL A 82 5.56 7.97 -7.55
C VAL A 82 6.69 8.03 -6.52
N VAL A 83 6.44 7.58 -5.29
CA VAL A 83 7.46 7.53 -4.23
C VAL A 83 8.54 6.49 -4.56
N GLU A 84 8.16 5.32 -5.04
CA GLU A 84 9.10 4.29 -5.48
C GLU A 84 9.98 4.81 -6.63
N GLU A 85 9.38 5.42 -7.65
CA GLU A 85 10.09 5.99 -8.79
C GLU A 85 11.07 7.09 -8.36
N ARG A 86 10.65 7.97 -7.43
CA ARG A 86 11.53 9.02 -6.89
C ARG A 86 12.68 8.46 -6.09
N THR A 87 12.44 7.44 -5.28
CA THR A 87 13.49 6.74 -4.52
C THR A 87 14.52 6.14 -5.47
N ALA A 88 14.09 5.43 -6.52
CA ALA A 88 15.00 4.86 -7.51
C ALA A 88 15.82 5.92 -8.25
N ARG A 89 15.22 7.07 -8.61
CA ARG A 89 15.95 8.21 -9.20
C ARG A 89 16.96 8.80 -8.22
N HIS A 90 16.60 8.94 -6.96
CA HIS A 90 17.49 9.44 -5.92
C HIS A 90 18.72 8.53 -5.76
N ASP A 91 18.51 7.22 -5.67
CA ASP A 91 19.60 6.25 -5.54
C ASP A 91 20.53 6.28 -6.76
N THR A 92 19.96 6.44 -7.96
CA THR A 92 20.73 6.60 -9.20
C THR A 92 21.58 7.87 -9.18
N LEU A 93 21.01 9.00 -8.74
CA LEU A 93 21.74 10.26 -8.61
C LEU A 93 22.84 10.17 -7.55
N GLU A 94 22.56 9.57 -6.39
CA GLU A 94 23.54 9.38 -5.33
C GLU A 94 24.72 8.52 -5.81
N SER A 95 24.43 7.43 -6.53
CA SER A 95 25.46 6.60 -7.15
C SER A 95 26.30 7.38 -8.18
N SER A 96 25.65 8.19 -9.01
CA SER A 96 26.34 9.03 -9.99
C SER A 96 27.24 10.05 -9.31
N LEU A 97 26.76 10.70 -8.26
CA LEU A 97 27.51 11.71 -7.50
C LEU A 97 28.75 11.09 -6.84
N LYS A 98 28.62 9.92 -6.21
CA LYS A 98 29.76 9.16 -5.66
C LYS A 98 30.79 8.80 -6.73
N SER A 99 30.33 8.40 -7.92
CA SER A 99 31.21 8.12 -9.04
C SER A 99 31.97 9.36 -9.51
N GLN A 100 31.29 10.50 -9.60
CA GLN A 100 31.90 11.77 -9.99
C GLN A 100 32.92 12.26 -8.96
N GLU A 101 32.60 12.17 -7.67
CA GLU A 101 33.52 12.52 -6.58
C GLU A 101 34.81 11.69 -6.63
N ARG A 102 34.67 10.39 -6.88
CA ARG A 102 35.82 9.50 -7.09
C ARG A 102 36.64 9.92 -8.31
N GLN A 103 36.01 10.21 -9.44
CA GLN A 103 36.70 10.67 -10.65
C GLN A 103 37.43 12.00 -10.43
N ILE A 104 36.81 12.95 -9.73
CA ILE A 104 37.43 14.23 -9.38
C ILE A 104 38.66 13.99 -8.51
N THR A 105 38.56 13.09 -7.53
CA THR A 105 39.70 12.73 -6.67
C THR A 105 40.86 12.14 -7.47
N GLU A 106 40.57 11.22 -8.39
CA GLU A 106 41.59 10.64 -9.27
C GLU A 106 42.23 11.68 -10.20
N LEU A 107 41.43 12.60 -10.75
CA LEU A 107 41.93 13.70 -11.57
C LEU A 107 42.82 14.66 -10.76
N LYS A 108 42.41 15.03 -9.54
CA LYS A 108 43.23 15.84 -8.63
C LYS A 108 44.58 15.17 -8.36
N GLN A 109 44.58 13.87 -8.06
CA GLN A 109 45.82 13.11 -7.86
C GLN A 109 46.70 13.05 -9.11
N ALA A 110 46.12 12.87 -10.29
CA ALA A 110 46.87 12.86 -11.55
C ALA A 110 47.50 14.23 -11.84
N ILE A 111 46.78 15.31 -11.53
CA ILE A 111 47.27 16.68 -11.67
C ILE A 111 48.37 16.96 -10.65
N ASP A 112 48.23 16.52 -9.40
CA ASP A 112 49.26 16.65 -8.37
C ASP A 112 50.54 15.91 -8.79
N SER A 113 50.41 14.70 -9.32
CA SER A 113 51.54 13.93 -9.86
C SER A 113 52.22 14.65 -11.03
N LEU A 114 51.44 15.24 -11.92
CA LEU A 114 52.00 16.02 -13.03
C LEU A 114 52.69 17.30 -12.53
N ALA A 115 52.11 17.99 -11.56
CA ALA A 115 52.67 19.18 -10.95
C ALA A 115 54.00 18.85 -10.26
N GLU A 116 54.07 17.75 -9.51
CA GLU A 116 55.30 17.26 -8.89
C GLU A 116 56.41 17.02 -9.92
N VAL A 117 56.10 16.36 -11.04
CA VAL A 117 57.06 16.13 -12.15
C VAL A 117 57.53 17.46 -12.76
N LEU A 118 56.65 18.45 -12.84
CA LEU A 118 56.95 19.79 -13.36
C LEU A 118 57.61 20.71 -12.32
N GLY A 119 57.77 20.27 -11.07
CA GLY A 119 58.29 21.08 -9.97
C GLY A 119 57.35 22.23 -9.57
N THR A 120 56.06 22.12 -9.90
CA THR A 120 55.01 23.06 -9.50
C THR A 120 54.11 22.41 -8.44
N SER A 121 53.30 23.22 -7.75
CA SER A 121 52.30 22.72 -6.80
C SER A 121 50.94 23.33 -7.12
N VAL A 122 49.88 22.54 -7.01
CA VAL A 122 48.49 23.00 -7.17
C VAL A 122 47.87 23.22 -5.80
N ASP A 123 47.24 24.37 -5.60
CA ASP A 123 46.44 24.67 -4.41
C ASP A 123 44.95 24.51 -4.74
N TRP A 124 44.40 23.36 -4.36
CA TRP A 124 42.99 23.04 -4.59
C TRP A 124 42.03 23.84 -3.71
N GLN A 125 42.47 24.30 -2.54
CA GLN A 125 41.62 25.08 -1.62
C GLN A 125 41.37 26.47 -2.19
N ALA A 126 42.40 27.09 -2.76
CA ALA A 126 42.25 28.37 -3.44
C ALA A 126 41.22 28.31 -4.60
N LEU A 127 41.27 27.24 -5.40
CA LEU A 127 40.35 27.03 -6.52
C LEU A 127 38.90 26.78 -6.08
N GLU A 128 38.69 26.05 -4.98
CA GLU A 128 37.35 25.82 -4.42
C GLU A 128 36.75 27.13 -3.89
N THR A 129 37.53 27.93 -3.15
CA THR A 129 37.04 29.23 -2.64
C THR A 129 36.72 30.23 -3.76
N GLU A 130 37.49 30.23 -4.86
CA GLU A 130 37.20 31.08 -6.02
C GLU A 130 35.89 30.66 -6.72
N SER A 131 35.62 29.35 -6.81
CA SER A 131 34.37 28.85 -7.39
C SER A 131 33.14 29.24 -6.58
N GLU A 132 33.23 29.22 -5.24
CA GLU A 132 32.11 29.56 -4.35
C GLU A 132 31.76 31.05 -4.42
N THR A 133 32.76 31.93 -4.52
CA THR A 133 32.51 33.38 -4.69
C THR A 133 31.91 33.75 -6.05
N ARG A 134 32.02 32.88 -7.05
CA ARG A 134 31.54 33.14 -8.41
C ARG A 134 30.06 32.79 -8.59
N ASP A 135 29.53 31.83 -7.82
CA ASP A 135 28.10 31.48 -7.83
C ASP A 135 27.23 32.44 -6.98
N GLU A 136 27.83 33.29 -6.13
CA GLU A 136 27.13 34.32 -5.34
C GLU A 136 26.97 35.70 -6.04
N SER A 137 27.47 35.87 -7.27
CA SER A 137 27.42 37.14 -8.04
C SER A 137 26.52 37.07 -9.27
#